data_AF-A0AB36H5H9-F1
#
_entry.id   AF-A0AB36H5H9-F1
#
_cell.length_a   1.000
_cell.length_b   1.000
_cell.length_c   1.000
_cell.angle_alpha   90.00
_cell.angle_beta   90.00
_cell.angle_gamma   90.00
#
_symmetry.space_group_name_H-M   'P 1'
#
loop_
_entity.id
_entity.type
_entity.pdbx_description
1 polymer ?
#
loop_
_entity_poly.entity_id
_entity_poly.type
_entity_poly.pdbx_seq_one_letter_code
_entity_poly.pdbx_strand_id
1 'polypeptide(L)'
;MSNSSTTAESDLIEPIRPREILMDDFIEGFGITQHKLAASIGVPPRRVNEIVHGKRAVTADTALRLGRYFAIEPQFWLNLQLRHELALAAVRTAEQVDETTPWELAS
;
A
#
# COMPACT_ATOMS: atom_id res chain seq x y z
N MET A 1 -28.71 33.37 -14.87
CA MET A 1 -28.87 32.00 -15.41
C MET A 1 -27.58 31.28 -15.11
N SER A 2 -27.58 30.48 -14.04
CA SER A 2 -26.40 29.84 -13.49
C SER A 2 -26.31 28.42 -14.04
N ASN A 3 -25.32 28.16 -14.88
CA ASN A 3 -24.95 26.80 -15.26
C ASN A 3 -23.60 26.49 -14.61
N SER A 4 -23.62 26.30 -13.29
CA SER A 4 -22.50 25.68 -12.58
C SER A 4 -22.77 24.18 -12.59
N SER A 5 -22.26 23.53 -13.64
CA SER A 5 -22.27 22.08 -13.76
C SER A 5 -21.32 21.47 -12.73
N THR A 6 -21.89 20.85 -11.70
CA THR A 6 -21.28 19.77 -10.93
C THR A 6 -20.98 18.59 -11.86
N THR A 7 -19.77 18.03 -11.85
CA THR A 7 -19.48 16.58 -11.92
C THR A 7 -17.98 16.31 -11.70
N ALA A 8 -17.68 15.70 -10.55
CA ALA A 8 -16.61 14.74 -10.30
C ALA A 8 -15.21 15.03 -10.88
N GLU A 9 -14.56 16.08 -10.40
CA GLU A 9 -13.11 16.03 -10.24
C GLU A 9 -12.86 15.13 -9.02
N SER A 10 -12.91 13.81 -9.24
CA SER A 10 -12.48 12.85 -8.23
C SER A 10 -11.03 13.19 -7.94
N ASP A 11 -10.77 13.76 -6.77
CA ASP A 11 -9.47 13.75 -6.12
C ASP A 11 -8.96 12.31 -6.22
N LEU A 12 -8.19 12.01 -7.27
CA LEU A 12 -7.44 10.78 -7.40
C LEU A 12 -6.33 10.94 -6.38
N ILE A 13 -6.67 10.73 -5.10
CA ILE A 13 -5.71 10.60 -4.02
C ILE A 13 -4.76 9.52 -4.51
N GLU A 14 -3.56 9.93 -4.91
CA GLU A 14 -2.56 9.02 -5.42
C GLU A 14 -2.44 7.87 -4.40
N PRO A 15 -2.56 6.60 -4.82
CA PRO A 15 -2.66 5.50 -3.88
C PRO A 15 -1.47 5.57 -2.93
N ILE A 16 -1.67 5.53 -1.62
CA ILE A 16 -0.54 5.52 -0.69
C ILE A 16 0.25 4.23 -0.94
N ARG A 17 1.52 4.35 -1.34
CA ARG A 17 2.35 3.22 -1.75
C ARG A 17 3.22 2.76 -0.59
N PRO A 18 3.13 1.48 -0.16
CA PRO A 18 3.94 0.95 0.94
C PRO A 18 5.44 1.19 0.76
N ARG A 19 5.91 1.11 -0.48
CA ARG A 19 7.32 1.27 -0.83
C ARG A 19 7.84 2.68 -0.58
N GLU A 20 7.01 3.69 -0.83
CA GLU A 20 7.38 5.11 -0.70
C GLU A 20 7.35 5.50 0.76
N ILE A 21 6.29 5.11 1.48
CA ILE A 21 6.25 5.27 2.94
C ILE A 21 7.46 4.60 3.60
N LEU A 22 7.76 3.34 3.26
CA LEU A 22 8.92 2.65 3.86
C LEU A 22 10.25 3.34 3.52
N MET A 23 10.42 3.83 2.29
CA MET A 23 11.67 4.46 1.86
C MET A 23 11.80 5.86 2.46
N ASP A 24 10.84 6.74 2.23
CA ASP A 24 10.94 8.17 2.45
C ASP A 24 10.76 8.49 3.94
N ASP A 25 9.68 8.02 4.56
CA ASP A 25 9.33 8.39 5.93
C ASP A 25 10.14 7.60 6.97
N PHE A 26 10.60 6.40 6.63
CA PHE A 26 11.26 5.50 7.57
C PHE A 26 12.74 5.32 7.26
N ILE A 27 13.12 4.80 6.09
CA ILE A 27 14.54 4.54 5.81
C ILE A 27 15.32 5.86 5.75
N GLU A 28 14.87 6.81 4.93
CA GLU A 28 15.46 8.13 4.82
C GLU A 28 15.16 8.99 6.05
N GLY A 29 13.90 8.99 6.53
CA GLY A 29 13.50 9.71 7.74
C GLY A 29 14.30 9.36 9.01
N PHE A 30 14.69 8.09 9.18
CA PHE A 30 15.57 7.66 10.28
C PHE A 30 17.07 7.64 9.92
N GLY A 31 17.45 8.04 8.71
CA GLY A 31 18.85 8.06 8.26
C GLY A 31 19.52 6.68 8.26
N ILE A 32 18.76 5.62 7.95
CA ILE A 32 19.28 4.25 7.88
C ILE A 32 19.35 3.77 6.43
N THR A 33 20.10 2.70 6.18
CA THR A 33 20.16 2.07 4.85
C THR A 33 19.19 0.90 4.76
N GLN A 34 18.76 0.53 3.55
CA GLN A 34 17.99 -0.70 3.29
C GLN A 34 18.70 -1.94 3.88
N HIS A 35 20.03 -1.99 3.78
CA HIS A 35 20.84 -3.07 4.34
C HIS A 35 20.77 -3.08 5.88
N LYS A 36 20.90 -1.92 6.53
CA LYS A 36 20.77 -1.80 7.99
C LYS A 36 19.37 -2.23 8.44
N LEU A 37 18.33 -1.80 7.74
CA LEU A 37 16.96 -2.25 8.03
C LEU A 37 16.85 -3.78 7.92
N ALA A 38 17.28 -4.35 6.80
CA ALA A 38 17.20 -5.80 6.55
C ALA A 38 17.90 -6.62 7.64
N ALA A 39 19.12 -6.23 8.01
CA ALA A 39 19.87 -6.85 9.09
C ALA A 39 19.13 -6.73 10.43
N SER A 40 18.59 -5.55 10.74
CA SER A 40 17.90 -5.28 12.02
C SER A 40 16.59 -6.06 12.16
N ILE A 41 15.88 -6.29 11.06
CA ILE A 41 14.63 -7.05 11.05
C ILE A 41 14.81 -8.55 10.74
N GLY A 42 16.06 -8.99 10.59
CA GLY A 42 16.42 -10.40 10.40
C GLY A 42 15.90 -10.99 9.08
N VAL A 43 15.98 -10.24 7.97
CA VAL A 43 15.58 -10.70 6.63
C VAL A 43 16.69 -10.48 5.60
N PRO A 44 16.70 -11.22 4.48
CA PRO A 44 17.67 -10.97 3.41
C PRO A 44 17.57 -9.54 2.86
N PRO A 45 18.68 -8.83 2.59
CA PRO A 45 18.66 -7.48 2.01
C PRO A 45 17.83 -7.36 0.73
N ARG A 46 17.84 -8.41 -0.10
CA ARG A 46 17.01 -8.50 -1.31
C ARG A 46 15.51 -8.30 -1.01
N ARG A 47 15.01 -8.78 0.13
CA ARG A 47 13.60 -8.64 0.49
C ARG A 47 13.22 -7.16 0.66
N VAL A 48 14.02 -6.41 1.43
CA VAL A 48 13.79 -4.97 1.64
C VAL A 48 13.95 -4.22 0.31
N ASN A 49 14.97 -4.55 -0.48
CA ASN A 49 15.19 -3.95 -1.79
C ASN A 49 13.98 -4.15 -2.73
N GLU A 50 13.43 -5.37 -2.81
CA GLU A 50 12.25 -5.63 -3.64
C GLU A 50 11.03 -4.86 -3.14
N ILE A 51 10.85 -4.70 -1.83
CA ILE A 51 9.72 -3.94 -1.26
C ILE A 51 9.81 -2.46 -1.64
N VAL A 52 10.96 -1.81 -1.39
CA VAL A 52 11.12 -0.38 -1.69
C VAL A 52 11.08 -0.06 -3.19
N HIS A 53 11.33 -1.05 -4.06
CA HIS A 53 11.15 -0.92 -5.51
C HIS A 53 9.78 -1.42 -6.01
N GLY A 54 8.84 -1.77 -5.11
CA GLY A 54 7.50 -2.24 -5.48
C GLY A 54 7.47 -3.60 -6.20
N LYS A 55 8.56 -4.36 -6.16
CA LYS A 55 8.67 -5.71 -6.75
C LYS A 55 8.16 -6.81 -5.82
N ARG A 56 7.94 -6.49 -4.54
CA ARG A 56 7.42 -7.40 -3.52
C ARG A 56 6.43 -6.67 -2.62
N ALA A 57 5.30 -7.31 -2.35
CA ALA A 57 4.32 -6.86 -1.38
C ALA A 57 4.81 -7.02 0.07
N VAL A 58 4.35 -6.16 0.96
CA VAL A 58 4.54 -6.35 2.40
C VAL A 58 3.64 -7.47 2.90
N THR A 59 4.25 -8.57 3.36
CA THR A 59 3.54 -9.71 3.94
C THR A 59 3.28 -9.53 5.44
N ALA A 60 2.43 -10.37 6.05
CA ALA A 60 2.21 -10.38 7.50
C ALA A 60 3.50 -10.59 8.32
N ASP A 61 4.37 -11.52 7.90
CA ASP A 61 5.71 -11.70 8.52
C ASP A 61 6.54 -10.42 8.46
N THR A 62 6.54 -9.74 7.32
CA THR A 62 7.28 -8.48 7.16
C THR A 62 6.66 -7.36 8.00
N ALA A 63 5.35 -7.25 8.03
CA ALA A 63 4.63 -6.26 8.83
C ALA A 63 4.87 -6.43 10.34
N LEU A 64 4.88 -7.67 10.86
CA LEU A 64 5.23 -7.95 12.26
C LEU A 64 6.65 -7.49 12.59
N ARG A 65 7.59 -7.76 11.69
CA ARG A 65 9.00 -7.38 11.84
C ARG A 65 9.20 -5.86 11.79
N LEU A 66 8.62 -5.19 10.80
CA LEU A 66 8.66 -3.73 10.69
C LEU A 66 8.00 -3.07 11.89
N GLY A 67 6.85 -3.59 12.32
CA GLY A 67 6.13 -3.08 13.49
C GLY A 67 6.94 -3.18 14.77
N ARG A 68 7.62 -4.31 14.99
CA ARG A 68 8.54 -4.48 16.12
C ARG A 68 9.72 -3.51 16.07
N TYR A 69 10.32 -3.30 14.90
CA TYR A 69 11.51 -2.46 14.74
C TYR A 69 11.22 -0.97 14.86
N PHE A 70 10.12 -0.50 14.25
CA PHE A 70 9.74 0.92 14.26
C PHE A 70 8.77 1.30 15.38
N ALA A 71 8.39 0.35 16.25
CA ALA A 71 7.38 0.56 17.29
C ALA A 71 6.03 1.08 16.74
N ILE A 72 5.61 0.51 15.60
CA ILE A 72 4.33 0.80 14.94
C ILE A 72 3.50 -0.48 14.88
N GLU A 73 2.19 -0.37 14.96
CA GLU A 73 1.33 -1.53 14.82
C GLU A 73 1.52 -2.23 13.46
N PRO A 74 1.67 -3.56 13.41
CA PRO A 74 1.82 -4.31 12.16
C PRO A 74 0.70 -4.03 11.15
N GLN A 75 -0.52 -3.76 11.64
CA GLN A 75 -1.68 -3.47 10.80
C GLN A 75 -1.50 -2.21 9.94
N PHE A 76 -0.71 -1.23 10.40
CA PHE A 76 -0.36 -0.06 9.60
C PHE A 76 0.23 -0.46 8.25
N TRP A 77 1.23 -1.34 8.25
CA TRP A 77 1.92 -1.80 7.05
C TRP A 77 1.03 -2.62 6.13
N LEU A 78 0.19 -3.49 6.70
CA LEU A 78 -0.78 -4.28 5.92
C LEU A 78 -1.86 -3.40 5.30
N ASN A 79 -2.31 -2.35 6.00
CA ASN A 79 -3.29 -1.40 5.48
C ASN A 79 -2.75 -0.61 4.29
N LEU A 80 -1.47 -0.22 4.31
CA LEU A 80 -0.82 0.39 3.15
C LEU A 80 -0.83 -0.57 1.96
N GLN A 81 -0.47 -1.83 2.19
CA GLN A 81 -0.42 -2.85 1.14
C GLN A 81 -1.82 -3.09 0.55
N LEU A 82 -2.83 -3.28 1.41
CA LEU A 82 -4.21 -3.52 1.01
C LEU A 82 -4.77 -2.35 0.20
N ARG A 83 -4.57 -1.11 0.65
CA ARG A 83 -5.03 0.09 -0.07
C ARG A 83 -4.41 0.18 -1.46
N HIS A 84 -3.11 -0.07 -1.56
CA HIS A 84 -2.41 -0.07 -2.84
C HIS A 84 -2.93 -1.17 -3.78
N GLU A 85 -3.11 -2.38 -3.28
CA GLU A 85 -3.63 -3.52 -4.05
C GLU A 85 -5.06 -3.28 -4.53
N LEU A 86 -5.94 -2.76 -3.67
CA LEU A 86 -7.32 -2.40 -4.03
C LEU A 86 -7.36 -1.30 -5.10
N ALA A 87 -6.55 -0.25 -4.96
CA ALA A 87 -6.47 0.80 -5.97
C ALA A 87 -6.03 0.26 -7.33
N LEU A 88 -5.01 -0.59 -7.36
CA LEU A 88 -4.56 -1.22 -8.61
C LEU A 88 -5.59 -2.21 -9.16
N ALA A 89 -6.30 -2.95 -8.30
CA ALA A 89 -7.35 -3.87 -8.72
C ALA A 89 -8.55 -3.13 -9.30
N ALA A 90 -9.00 -2.05 -8.65
CA ALA A 90 -10.11 -1.22 -9.12
C ALA A 90 -9.89 -0.71 -10.55
N VAL A 91 -8.66 -0.31 -10.89
CA VAL A 91 -8.32 0.11 -12.26
C VAL A 91 -8.33 -1.07 -13.25
N ARG A 92 -7.86 -2.25 -12.83
CA ARG A 92 -7.76 -3.43 -13.71
C ARG A 92 -9.08 -4.14 -13.96
N THR A 93 -9.98 -4.15 -12.98
CA THR A 93 -11.18 -4.99 -12.97
C THR A 93 -12.47 -4.19 -12.91
N ALA A 94 -12.44 -2.89 -13.25
CA ALA A 94 -13.59 -1.99 -13.14
C ALA A 94 -14.85 -2.58 -13.80
N GLU A 95 -14.77 -2.94 -15.09
CA GLU A 95 -15.89 -3.48 -15.86
C GLU A 95 -16.43 -4.80 -15.28
N GLN A 96 -15.54 -5.67 -14.81
CA GLN A 96 -15.92 -6.97 -14.24
C GLN A 96 -16.59 -6.85 -12.86
N VAL A 97 -16.17 -5.85 -12.07
CA VAL A 97 -16.79 -5.55 -10.79
C VAL A 97 -18.18 -4.97 -11.00
N ASP A 98 -18.39 -4.15 -12.03
CA ASP A 98 -19.70 -3.57 -12.35
C ASP A 98 -20.74 -4.63 -12.77
N GLU A 99 -20.31 -5.76 -13.32
CA GLU A 99 -21.17 -6.92 -13.61
C GLU A 99 -21.59 -7.70 -12.34
N THR A 100 -20.94 -7.46 -11.20
CA THR A 100 -21.22 -8.19 -9.96
C THR A 100 -22.55 -7.74 -9.37
N THR A 101 -23.52 -8.66 -9.32
CA THR A 101 -24.83 -8.39 -8.69
C THR A 101 -24.76 -8.60 -7.18
N PRO A 102 -25.19 -7.62 -6.36
CA PRO A 102 -25.32 -7.80 -4.91
C PRO A 102 -26.22 -8.99 -4.57
N TRP A 103 -25.87 -9.73 -3.51
CA TRP A 103 -26.61 -10.93 -3.11
C TRP A 103 -28.09 -10.66 -2.80
N GLU A 104 -28.42 -9.45 -2.37
CA GLU A 104 -29.80 -9.01 -2.08
C GLU A 104 -30.65 -8.86 -3.36
N LEU A 105 -30.02 -8.72 -4.53
CA LEU A 105 -30.67 -8.53 -5.84
C LEU A 105 -30.59 -9.78 -6.73
N ALA A 106 -29.87 -10.82 -6.30
CA ALA A 106 -29.78 -12.09 -7.02
C ALA A 106 -31.10 -12.86 -6.85
N SER A 107 -31.81 -13.08 -7.96
CA SER A 107 -33.10 -13.81 -8.02
C SER A 107 -32.94 -15.31 -7.91
#